data_AF-A0A4P5YNU3-F1
#
_entry.id   AF-A0A4P5YNU3-F1
#
_cell.length_a   1.000
_cell.length_b   1.000
_cell.length_c   1.000
_cell.angle_alpha   90.00
_cell.angle_beta   90.00
_cell.angle_gamma   90.00
#
_symmetry.space_group_name_H-M   'P 1'
#
loop_
_entity.id
_entity.type
_entity.pdbx_description
1 polymer ?
#
loop_
_entity_poly.entity_id
_entity_poly.type
_entity_poly.pdbx_seq_one_letter_code
_entity_poly.pdbx_strand_id
1 'polypeptide(L)'
;MSDRGFTLIELLIVMAVIVVLSGLSLGAYGVLMENSRTSSTRVLLNTMATQMVMYGSPAVIDGADSGGPRLRRLWDFDGDHQVDGDPATFALQADVAAAARCGYRGPVKQLNLQISKSQLDPSGRPVDGWNRPLQIAFALQAYGAAGFGLFSLGADGRPGTDDDLTSWGNR
;
A
#
# COMPACT_ATOMS: atom_id res chain seq x y z
N MET A 1 -33.94 -31.78 -43.44
CA MET A 1 -33.26 -31.31 -42.21
C MET A 1 -32.17 -32.33 -41.93
N SER A 2 -30.91 -32.00 -42.21
CA SER A 2 -29.80 -32.96 -42.15
C SER A 2 -29.01 -32.68 -40.87
N ASP A 3 -29.31 -33.46 -39.84
CA ASP A 3 -28.55 -33.48 -38.60
C ASP A 3 -27.22 -34.18 -38.86
N ARG A 4 -26.17 -33.39 -39.14
CA ARG A 4 -24.80 -33.90 -39.19
C ARG A 4 -24.32 -34.04 -37.75
N GLY A 5 -24.29 -35.29 -37.27
CA GLY A 5 -23.71 -35.61 -35.97
C GLY A 5 -22.21 -35.37 -35.96
N PHE A 6 -21.70 -34.75 -34.90
CA PHE A 6 -20.27 -34.59 -34.65
C PHE A 6 -19.58 -35.97 -34.60
N THR A 7 -18.42 -36.10 -35.23
CA THR A 7 -17.68 -37.36 -35.21
C THR A 7 -16.97 -37.55 -33.86
N LEU A 8 -16.90 -38.79 -33.37
CA LEU A 8 -16.23 -39.11 -32.09
C LEU A 8 -14.77 -38.62 -32.06
N ILE A 9 -14.06 -38.69 -33.19
CA ILE A 9 -12.67 -38.24 -33.30
C ILE A 9 -12.55 -36.72 -33.12
N GLU A 10 -13.50 -35.95 -33.63
CA GLU A 10 -13.49 -34.49 -33.55
C GLU A 10 -13.73 -34.03 -32.11
N LEU A 11 -14.65 -34.68 -31.39
CA LEU A 11 -14.86 -34.41 -29.98
C LEU A 11 -13.63 -34.77 -29.13
N LEU A 12 -12.96 -35.88 -29.46
CA LEU A 12 -11.74 -36.31 -28.77
C LEU A 12 -10.57 -35.33 -28.99
N ILE A 13 -10.38 -34.86 -30.22
CA ILE A 13 -9.37 -33.83 -30.54
C ILE A 13 -9.67 -32.53 -29.81
N VAL A 14 -10.93 -32.07 -29.81
CA VAL A 14 -11.34 -30.84 -29.13
C VAL A 14 -11.06 -30.93 -27.63
N MET A 15 -11.42 -32.05 -26.99
CA MET A 15 -11.12 -32.27 -25.58
C MET A 15 -9.61 -32.30 -25.31
N ALA A 16 -8.82 -32.95 -26.17
CA ALA A 16 -7.36 -32.97 -26.04
C ALA A 16 -6.77 -31.55 -26.14
N VAL A 17 -7.23 -30.74 -27.08
CA VAL A 17 -6.77 -29.34 -27.23
C VAL A 17 -7.18 -28.48 -26.04
N ILE A 18 -8.42 -28.60 -25.55
CA ILE A 18 -8.90 -27.84 -24.38
C ILE A 18 -8.08 -28.18 -23.14
N VAL A 19 -7.76 -29.46 -22.89
CA VAL A 19 -6.94 -29.89 -21.74
C VAL A 19 -5.54 -29.27 -21.80
N VAL A 20 -4.90 -29.30 -22.97
CA VAL A 20 -3.57 -28.71 -23.17
C VAL A 20 -3.60 -27.19 -22.95
N LEU A 21 -4.57 -26.49 -23.54
CA LEU A 21 -4.70 -25.04 -23.39
C LEU A 21 -5.04 -24.64 -21.94
N SER A 22 -5.87 -25.43 -21.26
CA SER A 22 -6.25 -25.18 -19.88
C SER A 22 -5.06 -25.35 -18.94
N GLY A 23 -4.21 -26.36 -19.17
CA GLY A 23 -2.99 -26.60 -18.40
C GLY A 23 -1.99 -25.43 -18.47
N LEU A 24 -1.80 -24.85 -19.66
CA LEU A 24 -0.89 -23.70 -19.85
C LEU A 24 -1.43 -22.40 -19.23
N SER A 25 -2.75 -22.22 -19.21
CA SER A 25 -3.40 -21.00 -18.72
C SER A 25 -3.20 -20.79 -17.21
N LEU A 26 -3.15 -21.87 -16.42
CA LEU A 26 -3.01 -21.78 -14.95
C LEU A 26 -1.65 -21.27 -14.50
N GLY A 27 -0.56 -21.65 -15.17
CA GLY A 27 0.80 -21.23 -14.79
C GLY A 27 1.08 -19.74 -15.01
N ALA A 28 0.51 -19.16 -16.08
CA ALA A 28 0.72 -17.74 -16.42
C ALA A 28 -0.02 -16.78 -15.48
N TYR A 29 -1.15 -17.22 -14.89
CA TYR A 29 -2.00 -16.37 -14.05
C TYR A 29 -1.29 -15.89 -12.78
N GLY A 30 -0.52 -16.76 -12.12
CA GLY A 30 0.19 -16.41 -10.89
C GLY A 30 1.23 -15.30 -11.09
N VAL A 31 2.03 -15.40 -12.16
CA VAL A 31 3.05 -14.38 -12.50
C VAL A 31 2.40 -13.05 -12.86
N LEU A 32 1.28 -13.08 -13.58
CA LEU A 32 0.56 -11.87 -13.96
C LEU A 32 -0.01 -11.13 -12.74
N MET A 33 -0.55 -11.86 -11.76
CA MET A 33 -1.04 -11.26 -10.52
C MET A 33 0.06 -10.61 -9.69
N GLU A 34 1.21 -11.27 -9.58
CA GLU A 34 2.32 -10.76 -8.76
C GLU A 34 2.90 -9.46 -9.34
N ASN A 35 3.07 -9.43 -10.66
CA ASN A 35 3.47 -8.21 -11.37
C ASN A 35 2.45 -7.09 -11.19
N SER A 36 1.15 -7.41 -11.19
CA SER A 36 0.08 -6.43 -10.97
C SER A 36 0.12 -5.86 -9.55
N ARG A 37 0.29 -6.69 -8.53
CA ARG A 37 0.44 -6.27 -7.12
C ARG A 37 1.64 -5.36 -6.93
N THR A 38 2.79 -5.75 -7.46
CA THR A 38 4.03 -4.96 -7.41
C THR A 38 3.86 -3.61 -8.12
N SER A 39 3.28 -3.62 -9.33
CA SER A 39 3.05 -2.39 -10.10
C SER A 39 2.09 -1.44 -9.40
N SER A 40 0.97 -1.96 -8.88
CA SER A 40 -0.01 -1.17 -8.13
C SER A 40 0.60 -0.54 -6.87
N THR A 41 1.37 -1.33 -6.12
CA THR A 41 2.05 -0.87 -4.90
C THR A 41 3.07 0.23 -5.22
N ARG A 42 3.86 0.07 -6.29
CA ARG A 42 4.84 1.08 -6.70
C ARG A 42 4.18 2.40 -7.11
N VAL A 43 3.05 2.35 -7.81
CA VAL A 43 2.27 3.56 -8.15
C VAL A 43 1.75 4.24 -6.89
N LEU A 44 1.19 3.48 -5.95
CA LEU A 44 0.69 3.99 -4.68
C LEU A 44 1.80 4.67 -3.87
N LEU A 45 2.94 3.98 -3.68
CA LEU A 45 4.11 4.49 -2.98
C LEU A 45 4.61 5.81 -3.57
N ASN A 46 4.83 5.85 -4.88
CA ASN A 46 5.37 7.04 -5.55
C ASN A 46 4.39 8.22 -5.50
N THR A 47 3.09 7.95 -5.71
CA THR A 47 2.05 8.98 -5.65
C THR A 47 1.95 9.55 -4.24
N MET A 48 1.89 8.70 -3.22
CA MET A 48 1.81 9.14 -1.84
C MET A 48 3.07 9.90 -1.41
N ALA A 49 4.25 9.34 -1.67
CA ALA A 49 5.51 9.97 -1.28
C ALA A 49 5.65 11.36 -1.91
N THR A 50 5.30 11.50 -3.19
CA THR A 50 5.30 12.80 -3.89
C THR A 50 4.33 13.79 -3.25
N GLN A 51 3.10 13.37 -2.96
CA GLN A 51 2.08 14.24 -2.35
C GLN A 51 2.45 14.64 -0.91
N MET A 52 3.04 13.72 -0.13
CA MET A 52 3.57 14.00 1.20
C MET A 52 4.72 15.01 1.16
N VAL A 53 5.63 14.91 0.18
CA VAL A 53 6.69 15.91 -0.02
C VAL A 53 6.10 17.26 -0.41
N MET A 54 5.11 17.29 -1.31
CA MET A 54 4.44 18.52 -1.74
C MET A 54 3.67 19.20 -0.61
N TYR A 55 3.14 18.43 0.35
CA TYR A 55 2.47 18.95 1.53
C TYR A 55 3.41 19.76 2.44
N GLY A 56 4.69 19.41 2.46
CA GLY A 56 5.73 20.15 3.17
C GLY A 56 6.17 19.47 4.46
N SER A 57 6.13 20.19 5.59
CA SER A 57 6.72 19.73 6.84
C SER A 57 6.14 18.39 7.29
N PRO A 58 6.95 17.32 7.45
CA PRO A 58 6.51 16.02 7.93
C PRO A 58 6.35 15.99 9.46
N ALA A 59 6.22 17.15 10.10
CA ALA A 59 6.07 17.26 11.54
C ALA A 59 5.05 18.33 11.90
N VAL A 60 4.26 18.03 12.91
CA VAL A 60 3.28 18.93 13.51
C VAL A 60 3.56 19.08 14.99
N ILE A 61 3.37 20.30 15.50
CA ILE A 61 3.45 20.56 16.94
C ILE A 61 2.06 20.38 17.52
N ASP A 62 1.91 19.38 18.36
CA ASP A 62 0.72 19.23 19.18
C ASP A 62 0.87 20.08 20.45
N GLY A 63 -0.04 21.02 20.61
CA GLY A 63 -0.15 21.86 21.79
C GLY A 63 -1.22 21.29 22.72
N ALA A 64 -0.89 21.26 24.01
CA ALA A 64 -1.76 20.94 25.14
C ALA A 64 -1.78 19.47 25.58
N ASP A 65 -0.82 19.12 26.44
CA ASP A 65 -1.03 18.37 27.67
C ASP A 65 -0.11 19.01 28.75
N SER A 66 -0.20 18.64 30.03
CA SER A 66 0.62 19.20 31.13
C SER A 66 2.15 19.09 30.92
N GLY A 67 2.59 18.32 29.93
CA GLY A 67 3.99 18.12 29.55
C GLY A 67 4.53 19.07 28.47
N GLY A 68 3.76 20.08 28.05
CA GLY A 68 4.20 21.07 27.06
C GLY A 68 4.06 20.61 25.60
N PRO A 69 4.53 21.43 24.63
CA PRO A 69 4.43 21.14 23.21
C PRO A 69 5.22 19.89 22.83
N ARG A 70 4.60 18.98 22.05
CA ARG A 70 5.26 17.78 21.53
C ARG A 70 5.40 17.86 20.02
N LEU A 71 6.60 17.58 19.53
CA LEU A 71 6.83 17.37 18.10
C LEU A 71 6.31 15.98 17.74
N ARG A 72 5.35 15.90 16.84
CA ARG A 72 4.82 14.65 16.31
C ARG A 72 5.19 14.51 14.84
N ARG A 73 5.48 13.28 14.43
CA ARG A 73 5.72 12.94 13.04
C ARG A 73 4.39 12.87 12.33
N LEU A 74 4.23 13.68 11.30
CA LEU A 74 3.10 13.59 10.42
C LEU A 74 3.22 12.28 9.63
N TRP A 75 2.09 11.62 9.37
CA TRP A 75 2.01 10.31 8.68
C TRP A 75 2.39 9.07 9.51
N ASP A 76 2.98 9.24 10.69
CA ASP A 76 3.32 8.21 11.68
C ASP A 76 3.04 8.77 13.09
N PHE A 77 1.78 9.07 13.35
CA PHE A 77 1.35 9.88 14.48
C PHE A 77 1.33 9.09 15.80
N ASP A 78 1.06 7.79 15.71
CA ASP A 78 1.13 6.83 16.82
C ASP A 78 2.53 6.18 16.98
N GLY A 79 3.44 6.38 16.01
CA GLY A 79 4.83 5.96 16.09
C GLY A 79 5.05 4.47 15.82
N ASP A 80 4.10 3.80 15.15
CA ASP A 80 4.18 2.38 14.82
C ASP A 80 4.99 2.07 13.55
N HIS A 81 5.59 3.09 12.93
CA HIS A 81 6.35 3.01 11.67
C HIS A 81 5.49 2.61 10.46
N GLN A 82 4.18 2.72 10.57
CA GLN A 82 3.23 2.54 9.48
C GLN A 82 2.65 3.88 9.08
N VAL A 83 2.21 3.95 7.83
CA VAL A 83 1.46 5.11 7.37
C VAL A 83 0.09 5.08 8.03
N ASP A 84 -0.22 6.14 8.79
CA ASP A 84 -1.49 6.26 9.50
C ASP A 84 -2.72 6.21 8.60
N GLY A 85 -3.85 5.91 9.23
CA GLY A 85 -5.19 5.99 8.66
C GLY A 85 -5.99 7.12 9.29
N ASP A 86 -7.26 6.87 9.56
CA ASP A 86 -8.12 7.79 10.28
C ASP A 86 -7.69 7.87 11.76
N PRO A 87 -7.38 9.07 12.30
CA PRO A 87 -6.96 9.21 13.69
C PRO A 87 -8.00 8.74 14.71
N ALA A 88 -9.28 8.60 14.34
CA ALA A 88 -10.29 8.01 15.21
C ALA A 88 -10.05 6.52 15.52
N THR A 89 -9.18 5.86 14.76
CA THR A 89 -8.87 4.43 14.86
C THR A 89 -7.57 4.15 15.61
N PHE A 90 -6.89 5.19 16.09
CA PHE A 90 -5.66 5.03 16.87
C PHE A 90 -5.91 4.27 18.17
N ALA A 91 -4.94 3.42 18.54
CA ALA A 91 -5.03 2.59 19.74
C ALA A 91 -5.04 3.41 21.03
N LEU A 92 -4.35 4.55 21.05
CA LEU A 92 -4.21 5.42 22.21
C LEU A 92 -5.12 6.64 22.10
N GLN A 93 -6.02 6.79 23.08
CA GLN A 93 -6.93 7.95 23.15
C GLN A 93 -6.20 9.31 23.20
N ALA A 94 -4.98 9.33 23.76
CA ALA A 94 -4.14 10.51 23.78
C ALA A 94 -3.72 10.96 22.37
N ASP A 95 -3.47 10.01 21.46
CA ASP A 95 -3.10 10.30 20.08
C ASP A 95 -4.32 10.74 19.26
N VAL A 96 -5.50 10.16 19.53
CA VAL A 96 -6.77 10.64 18.97
C VAL A 96 -7.00 12.12 19.36
N ALA A 97 -6.82 12.45 20.65
CA ALA A 97 -7.00 13.81 21.15
C ALA A 97 -5.98 14.78 20.54
N ALA A 98 -4.71 14.39 20.49
CA ALA A 98 -3.65 15.16 19.86
C ALA A 98 -3.91 15.40 18.37
N ALA A 99 -4.32 14.38 17.63
CA ALA A 99 -4.68 14.50 16.22
C ALA A 99 -5.86 15.46 16.01
N ALA A 100 -6.85 15.43 16.90
CA ALA A 100 -7.96 16.38 16.88
C ALA A 100 -7.49 17.82 17.09
N ARG A 101 -6.61 18.06 18.07
CA ARG A 101 -6.05 19.40 18.40
C ARG A 101 -5.25 20.00 17.25
N CYS A 102 -4.40 19.20 16.61
CA CYS A 102 -3.55 19.68 15.51
C CYS A 102 -4.24 19.62 14.14
N GLY A 103 -5.49 19.18 14.08
CA GLY A 103 -6.26 19.11 12.84
C GLY A 103 -5.85 17.96 11.92
N TYR A 104 -5.08 16.99 12.40
CA TYR A 104 -4.70 15.82 11.62
C TYR A 104 -5.93 14.96 11.28
N ARG A 105 -6.02 14.47 10.04
CA ARG A 105 -7.15 13.66 9.54
C ARG A 105 -6.70 12.37 8.84
N GLY A 106 -5.41 12.06 8.91
CA GLY A 106 -4.80 10.99 8.14
C GLY A 106 -4.38 11.43 6.72
N PRO A 107 -3.42 10.73 6.11
CA PRO A 107 -2.80 11.10 4.83
C PRO A 107 -3.81 11.16 3.69
N VAL A 108 -4.70 10.16 3.58
CA VAL A 108 -5.65 10.07 2.46
C VAL A 108 -6.56 11.31 2.38
N LYS A 109 -7.10 11.74 3.53
CA LYS A 109 -8.00 12.90 3.60
C LYS A 109 -7.23 14.22 3.49
N GLN A 110 -6.09 14.33 4.17
CA GLN A 110 -5.31 15.57 4.24
C GLN A 110 -4.61 15.92 2.93
N LEU A 111 -4.21 14.90 2.17
CA LEU A 111 -3.58 15.02 0.85
C LEU A 111 -4.59 14.90 -0.30
N ASN A 112 -5.89 14.71 0.01
CA ASN A 112 -6.96 14.49 -0.97
C ASN A 112 -6.64 13.40 -2.01
N LEU A 113 -6.03 12.30 -1.54
CA LEU A 113 -5.55 11.22 -2.40
C LEU A 113 -6.72 10.41 -2.98
N GLN A 114 -6.70 10.22 -4.29
CA GLN A 114 -7.67 9.38 -5.00
C GLN A 114 -7.22 7.92 -4.95
N ILE A 115 -7.45 7.26 -3.81
CA ILE A 115 -7.08 5.85 -3.57
C ILE A 115 -8.36 5.01 -3.56
N SER A 116 -8.32 3.82 -4.18
CA SER A 116 -9.46 2.92 -4.17
C SER A 116 -9.68 2.33 -2.77
N LYS A 117 -10.92 2.00 -2.40
CA LYS A 117 -11.22 1.36 -1.11
C LYS A 117 -10.48 0.02 -0.91
N SER A 118 -10.12 -0.66 -1.99
CA SER A 118 -9.35 -1.91 -1.95
C SER A 118 -7.88 -1.72 -1.57
N GLN A 119 -7.37 -0.48 -1.64
CA GLN A 119 -6.01 -0.09 -1.23
C GLN A 119 -6.01 0.57 0.16
N LEU A 120 -7.12 0.46 0.90
CA LEU A 120 -7.25 0.96 2.26
C LEU A 120 -7.68 -0.19 3.18
N ASP A 121 -7.11 -0.25 4.37
CA ASP A 121 -7.61 -1.11 5.43
C ASP A 121 -8.91 -0.52 6.07
N PRO A 122 -9.58 -1.24 6.99
CA PRO A 122 -10.76 -0.72 7.68
C PRO A 122 -10.51 0.57 8.48
N SER A 123 -9.26 0.81 8.88
CA SER A 123 -8.82 2.00 9.59
C SER A 123 -8.50 3.17 8.65
N GLY A 124 -8.58 2.97 7.33
CA GLY A 124 -8.22 3.96 6.33
C GLY A 124 -6.72 4.11 6.09
N ARG A 125 -5.89 3.18 6.59
CA ARG A 125 -4.46 3.10 6.30
C ARG A 125 -4.26 2.61 4.87
N PRO A 126 -3.39 3.25 4.08
CA PRO A 126 -2.99 2.74 2.78
C PRO A 126 -2.29 1.38 2.90
N VAL A 127 -2.74 0.40 2.12
CA VAL A 127 -2.18 -0.95 2.09
C VAL A 127 -1.51 -1.27 0.75
N ASP A 128 -0.51 -2.14 0.80
CA ASP A 128 0.16 -2.68 -0.37
C ASP A 128 -0.66 -3.75 -1.11
N GLY A 129 -0.13 -4.26 -2.23
CA GLY A 129 -0.75 -5.30 -3.05
C GLY A 129 -0.93 -6.65 -2.35
N TRP A 130 -0.36 -6.83 -1.16
CA TRP A 130 -0.53 -8.00 -0.30
C TRP A 130 -1.34 -7.67 0.97
N ASN A 131 -2.07 -6.54 0.96
CA ASN A 131 -3.01 -6.10 1.98
C ASN A 131 -2.36 -5.84 3.35
N ARG A 132 -1.14 -5.32 3.36
CA ARG A 132 -0.47 -4.87 4.59
C ARG A 132 -0.28 -3.36 4.58
N PRO A 133 -0.31 -2.69 5.75
CA PRO A 133 -0.08 -1.26 5.83
C PRO A 133 1.27 -0.87 5.22
N LEU A 134 1.28 0.23 4.47
CA LEU A 134 2.52 0.82 4.02
C LEU A 134 3.35 1.26 5.23
N GLN A 135 4.66 1.09 5.10
CA GLN A 135 5.61 1.42 6.15
C GLN A 135 6.25 2.78 5.85
N ILE A 136 6.68 3.48 6.90
CA ILE A 136 7.34 4.78 6.80
C ILE A 136 8.56 4.84 7.71
N ALA A 137 9.63 5.44 7.20
CA ALA A 137 10.85 5.68 7.96
C ALA A 137 11.33 7.12 7.76
N PHE A 138 11.89 7.71 8.81
CA PHE A 138 12.37 9.09 8.82
C PHE A 138 13.89 9.09 9.00
N ALA A 139 14.61 9.46 7.94
CA ALA A 139 16.06 9.51 7.93
C ALA A 139 16.55 10.44 6.82
N LEU A 140 17.09 11.60 7.20
CA LEU A 140 17.63 12.57 6.24
C LEU A 140 18.80 11.99 5.43
N GLN A 141 19.63 11.16 6.05
CA GLN A 141 20.78 10.53 5.40
C GLN A 141 20.36 9.48 4.35
N ALA A 142 19.23 8.80 4.56
CA ALA A 142 18.76 7.76 3.65
C ALA A 142 17.84 8.31 2.55
N TYR A 143 17.01 9.31 2.88
CA TYR A 143 15.95 9.80 1.98
C TYR A 143 16.17 11.24 1.46
N GLY A 144 17.35 11.81 1.74
CA GLY A 144 17.74 13.14 1.26
C GLY A 144 16.78 14.23 1.75
N ALA A 145 16.48 15.19 0.87
CA ALA A 145 15.69 16.38 1.20
C ALA A 145 14.26 16.08 1.65
N ALA A 146 13.69 14.92 1.28
CA ALA A 146 12.37 14.51 1.74
C ALA A 146 12.36 14.21 3.24
N GLY A 147 13.49 13.75 3.81
CA GLY A 147 13.60 13.39 5.22
C GLY A 147 12.85 12.12 5.65
N PHE A 148 12.02 11.54 4.77
CA PHE A 148 11.30 10.29 4.98
C PHE A 148 11.21 9.45 3.70
N GLY A 149 10.96 8.16 3.87
CA GLY A 149 10.68 7.22 2.79
C GLY A 149 9.52 6.29 3.13
N LEU A 150 8.75 5.95 2.10
CA LEU A 150 7.68 4.96 2.19
C LEU A 150 8.17 3.64 1.61
N PHE A 151 7.71 2.53 2.18
CA PHE A 151 8.03 1.21 1.64
C PHE A 151 6.94 0.16 1.91
N SER A 152 6.97 -0.91 1.12
CA SER A 152 6.18 -2.13 1.31
C SER A 152 7.13 -3.31 1.51
N LEU A 153 6.72 -4.28 2.34
CA LEU A 153 7.50 -5.46 2.72
C LEU A 153 7.47 -6.59 1.68
N GLY A 154 7.00 -6.33 0.45
CA GLY A 154 7.04 -7.32 -0.63
C GLY A 154 6.22 -8.59 -0.40
N ALA A 155 6.22 -9.55 -1.32
CA ALA A 155 5.42 -10.77 -1.16
C ALA A 155 5.66 -11.53 0.16
N ASP A 156 6.86 -11.47 0.71
CA ASP A 156 7.27 -12.27 1.87
C ASP A 156 6.94 -11.63 3.23
N GLY A 157 6.71 -10.31 3.27
CA GLY A 157 6.37 -9.57 4.48
C GLY A 157 7.51 -9.38 5.45
N ARG A 158 8.74 -9.51 4.99
CA ARG A 158 9.95 -9.38 5.81
C ARG A 158 10.67 -8.11 5.39
N PRO A 159 11.13 -7.30 6.35
CA PRO A 159 11.90 -6.11 6.01
C PRO A 159 13.30 -6.48 5.53
N GLY A 160 13.80 -5.75 4.53
CA GLY A 160 15.20 -5.85 4.08
C GLY A 160 15.46 -7.00 3.12
N THR A 161 14.43 -7.49 2.44
CA THR A 161 14.51 -8.54 1.42
C THR A 161 14.40 -7.93 0.01
N ASP A 162 14.73 -8.72 -1.01
CA ASP A 162 14.80 -8.24 -2.41
C ASP A 162 13.43 -7.83 -2.99
N ASP A 163 12.33 -8.23 -2.35
CA ASP A 163 10.96 -7.90 -2.74
C ASP A 163 10.42 -6.64 -2.07
N ASP A 164 11.19 -6.00 -1.18
CA ASP A 164 10.87 -4.69 -0.62
C ASP A 164 10.70 -3.65 -1.76
N LEU A 165 9.61 -2.89 -1.69
CA LEU A 165 9.35 -1.80 -2.63
C LEU A 165 9.49 -0.47 -1.90
N THR A 166 10.37 0.41 -2.38
CA THR A 166 10.65 1.72 -1.78
C THR A 166 10.18 2.87 -2.66
N SER A 167 9.81 4.00 -2.05
CA SER A 167 9.48 5.23 -2.80
C SER A 167 10.72 5.98 -3.29
N TRP A 168 11.86 5.82 -2.60
CA TRP A 168 13.11 6.51 -2.92
C TRP A 168 14.27 5.51 -2.86
N GLY A 169 15.12 5.52 -3.90
CA GLY A 169 16.37 4.76 -3.94
C GLY A 169 16.22 3.24 -3.76
N ASN A 170 17.36 2.56 -3.67
CA ASN A 170 17.44 1.21 -3.11
C ASN A 170 17.78 1.35 -1.61
N ARG A 171 17.20 0.46 -0.82
CA ARG A 171 17.33 0.46 0.64
C ARG A 171 18.76 0.20 1.12
#